data_AF-A0A938EYF3-F1
#
_entry.id   AF-A0A938EYF3-F1
#
_cell.length_a   1.000
_cell.length_b   1.000
_cell.length_c   1.000
_cell.angle_alpha   90.00
_cell.angle_beta   90.00
_cell.angle_gamma   90.00
#
_symmetry.space_group_name_H-M   'P 1'
#
loop_
_entity.id
_entity.type
_entity.pdbx_description
1 polymer ?
#
loop_
_entity_poly.entity_id
_entity_poly.type
_entity_poly.pdbx_seq_one_letter_code
_entity_poly.pdbx_strand_id
1 'polypeptide(L)'
;MNNIKTIDIKGLEHSEKEQIIFPAIENLKTGDILKISVEFNPVPLTYLLKAKEEFEISYEKEGPPEWILTVKKIKNKEDNKENLKQFLTEFKSGEVSTETKEKTKKIFETLDANSLGMIEQELIREGISHEDIKKSLCDIHLEALKDSLVSKRIEVQAPHPINTFMEEHIVILDSLKRLKSILEKLKDKKNFESLDQDIEELKDIAHHLVEAESHHQREEEALFTRLEGHNITEPIAVMKSDHIDFRSRKQELYKLIHNWQNIEFENFKRKVLEIGGYLVKELENHIFKEDNILYQIALQVLDEKEWEEVKKDCDKIGYCCFTPVDQKTRV
;
A
#
# COMPACT_ATOMS: atom_id res chain seq x y z
N MET A 1 8.40 13.68 -20.62
CA MET A 1 9.02 13.51 -21.95
C MET A 1 10.52 13.45 -21.72
N ASN A 2 11.15 12.30 -21.95
CA ASN A 2 12.59 12.15 -21.77
C ASN A 2 13.30 12.95 -22.86
N ASN A 3 14.14 13.91 -22.47
CA ASN A 3 14.85 14.73 -23.43
C ASN A 3 16.06 13.96 -23.95
N ILE A 4 16.16 13.78 -25.27
CA ILE A 4 17.31 13.14 -25.90
C ILE A 4 18.19 14.24 -26.48
N LYS A 5 19.38 14.40 -25.93
CA LYS A 5 20.39 15.33 -26.42
C LYS A 5 21.50 14.53 -27.08
N THR A 6 21.96 14.96 -28.24
CA THR A 6 23.11 14.36 -28.92
C THR A 6 24.23 15.38 -29.01
N ILE A 7 25.44 14.98 -28.64
CA ILE A 7 26.66 15.76 -28.83
C ILE A 7 27.62 14.95 -29.72
N ASP A 8 28.18 15.61 -30.72
CA ASP A 8 29.25 15.06 -31.56
C ASP A 8 30.53 15.83 -31.28
N ILE A 9 31.56 15.11 -30.86
CA ILE A 9 32.83 15.69 -30.42
C ILE A 9 34.03 15.09 -31.18
N LYS A 10 33.77 14.46 -32.33
CA LYS A 10 34.81 13.99 -33.26
C LYS A 10 35.64 15.16 -33.78
N GLY A 11 36.96 14.99 -33.88
CA GLY A 11 37.89 16.00 -34.38
C GLY A 11 38.24 17.13 -33.40
N LEU A 12 37.67 17.15 -32.19
CA LEU A 12 37.99 18.17 -31.17
C LEU A 12 39.23 17.79 -30.35
N GLU A 13 39.92 18.80 -29.82
CA GLU A 13 41.02 18.59 -28.87
C GLU A 13 40.50 18.09 -27.52
N HIS A 14 41.38 17.43 -26.74
CA HIS A 14 40.97 16.80 -25.48
C HIS A 14 40.32 17.79 -24.49
N SER A 15 40.87 18.99 -24.33
CA SER A 15 40.32 20.02 -23.45
C SER A 15 38.95 20.54 -23.91
N GLU A 16 38.71 20.59 -25.22
CA GLU A 16 37.42 21.02 -25.78
C GLU A 16 36.35 19.94 -25.58
N LYS A 17 36.74 18.66 -25.70
CA LYS A 17 35.88 17.51 -25.41
C LYS A 17 35.36 17.56 -23.96
N GLU A 18 36.24 17.79 -22.98
CA GLU A 18 35.84 17.88 -21.57
C GLU A 18 34.87 19.03 -21.28
N GLN A 19 35.13 20.21 -21.86
CA GLN A 19 34.29 21.41 -21.71
C GLN A 19 32.87 21.23 -22.31
N ILE A 20 32.69 20.26 -23.20
CA ILE A 20 31.39 19.94 -23.78
C ILE A 20 30.72 18.79 -23.03
N ILE A 21 31.46 17.71 -22.76
CA ILE A 21 30.91 16.48 -22.17
C ILE A 21 30.42 16.72 -20.73
N PHE A 22 31.26 17.27 -19.86
CA PHE A 22 30.93 17.34 -18.43
C PHE A 22 29.75 18.28 -18.15
N PRO A 23 29.69 19.50 -18.71
CA PRO A 23 28.51 20.34 -18.53
C PRO A 23 27.25 19.73 -19.15
N ALA A 24 27.37 18.99 -20.26
CA ALA A 24 26.22 18.31 -20.85
C ALA A 24 25.67 17.21 -19.94
N ILE A 25 26.54 16.49 -19.22
CA ILE A 25 26.17 15.45 -18.26
C ILE A 25 25.59 16.06 -16.97
N GLU A 26 26.20 17.10 -16.43
CA GLU A 26 25.76 17.78 -15.20
C GLU A 26 24.35 18.37 -15.35
N ASN A 27 24.04 18.89 -16.54
CA ASN A 27 22.74 19.49 -16.84
C ASN A 27 21.63 18.47 -17.14
N LEU A 28 21.93 17.16 -17.16
CA LEU A 28 20.89 16.15 -17.33
C LEU A 28 19.96 16.13 -16.11
N LYS A 29 18.66 16.06 -16.38
CA LYS A 29 17.63 15.73 -15.38
C LYS A 29 17.40 14.22 -15.36
N THR A 30 16.83 13.70 -14.28
CA THR A 30 16.47 12.28 -14.19
C THR A 30 15.59 11.86 -15.37
N GLY A 31 15.98 10.80 -16.06
CA GLY A 31 15.31 10.31 -17.27
C GLY A 31 15.81 10.92 -18.58
N ASP A 32 16.61 12.00 -18.55
CA ASP A 32 17.25 12.54 -19.74
C ASP A 32 18.33 11.58 -20.26
N ILE A 33 18.50 11.59 -21.58
CA ILE A 33 19.46 10.76 -22.30
C ILE A 33 20.41 11.66 -23.06
N LEU A 34 21.71 11.50 -22.82
CA LEU A 34 22.78 12.10 -23.60
C LEU A 34 23.45 11.05 -24.48
N LYS A 35 23.42 11.27 -25.79
CA LYS A 35 24.19 10.50 -26.77
C LYS A 35 25.48 11.24 -27.10
N ILE A 36 26.62 10.58 -26.95
CA ILE A 36 27.95 11.15 -27.19
C ILE A 36 28.61 10.38 -28.33
N SER A 37 28.84 11.05 -29.47
CA SER A 37 29.58 10.52 -30.61
C SER A 37 31.07 10.86 -30.49
N VAL A 38 31.93 9.84 -30.53
CA VAL A 38 33.39 9.97 -30.42
C VAL A 38 34.13 9.09 -31.42
N GLU A 39 35.35 9.48 -31.78
CA GLU A 39 36.24 8.75 -32.73
C GLU A 39 37.29 7.86 -32.02
N PHE A 40 37.21 7.74 -30.70
CA PHE A 40 38.13 6.97 -29.87
C PHE A 40 37.35 6.18 -28.82
N ASN A 41 37.97 5.13 -28.27
CA ASN A 41 37.31 4.28 -27.29
C ASN A 41 36.97 5.06 -26.00
N PRO A 42 35.68 5.23 -25.62
CA PRO A 42 35.25 6.01 -24.47
C PRO A 42 35.27 5.22 -23.14
N VAL A 43 35.98 4.08 -23.09
CA VAL A 43 36.10 3.25 -21.88
C VAL A 43 36.49 4.05 -20.62
N PRO A 44 37.47 4.97 -20.64
CA PRO A 44 37.81 5.77 -19.45
C PRO A 44 36.64 6.62 -18.93
N LEU A 45 35.92 7.29 -19.84
CA LEU A 45 34.72 8.07 -19.51
C LEU A 45 33.61 7.16 -18.95
N THR A 46 33.46 5.96 -19.51
CA THR A 46 32.48 4.97 -19.06
C THR A 46 32.73 4.54 -17.62
N TYR A 47 33.99 4.25 -17.25
CA TYR A 47 34.35 3.90 -15.87
C TYR A 47 34.09 5.06 -14.89
N LEU A 48 34.48 6.28 -15.26
CA LEU A 48 34.28 7.47 -14.45
C LEU A 48 32.79 7.70 -14.14
N LEU A 49 31.93 7.55 -15.15
CA LEU A 49 30.49 7.75 -14.99
C LEU A 49 29.81 6.59 -14.26
N LYS A 50 30.26 5.34 -14.45
CA LYS A 50 29.75 4.19 -13.68
C LYS A 50 30.04 4.31 -12.18
N ALA A 51 31.18 4.89 -11.81
CA ALA A 51 31.56 5.09 -10.41
C ALA A 51 30.64 6.07 -9.66
N LYS A 52 29.86 6.90 -10.37
CA LYS A 52 28.93 7.86 -9.75
C LYS A 52 27.58 7.25 -9.39
N GLU A 53 27.30 6.00 -9.79
CA GLU A 53 26.04 5.27 -9.53
C GLU A 53 24.72 5.99 -9.92
N GLU A 54 24.79 7.15 -10.58
CA GLU A 54 23.66 7.98 -11.00
C GLU A 54 23.41 7.93 -12.52
N PHE A 55 24.18 7.12 -13.27
CA PHE A 55 24.07 6.98 -14.72
C PHE A 55 23.97 5.52 -15.17
N GLU A 56 23.00 5.24 -16.02
CA GLU A 56 22.94 4.02 -16.83
C GLU A 56 23.69 4.28 -18.15
N ILE A 57 24.66 3.42 -18.48
CA ILE A 57 25.55 3.62 -19.63
C ILE A 57 25.47 2.42 -20.57
N SER A 58 25.20 2.69 -21.84
CA SER A 58 25.18 1.69 -22.89
C SER A 58 25.89 2.19 -24.16
N TYR A 59 26.29 1.26 -25.01
CA TYR A 59 26.82 1.57 -26.33
C TYR A 59 25.72 1.36 -27.37
N GLU A 60 25.43 2.40 -28.15
CA GLU A 60 24.54 2.29 -29.31
C GLU A 60 25.32 1.85 -30.55
N LYS A 61 26.61 2.21 -30.61
CA LYS A 61 27.53 1.78 -31.66
C LYS A 61 28.93 1.63 -31.10
N GLU A 62 29.59 0.54 -31.47
CA GLU A 62 30.96 0.22 -31.09
C GLU A 62 31.79 0.03 -32.36
N GLY A 63 32.91 0.75 -32.50
CA GLY A 63 33.81 0.51 -33.62
C GLY A 63 34.88 1.59 -33.81
N PRO A 64 36.02 1.23 -34.43
CA PRO A 64 37.14 2.16 -34.64
C PRO A 64 36.79 3.49 -35.32
N PRO A 65 35.86 3.56 -36.30
CA PRO A 65 35.55 4.83 -36.95
C PRO A 65 34.58 5.70 -36.12
N GLU A 66 33.81 5.12 -35.21
CA GLU A 66 32.78 5.82 -34.46
C GLU A 66 32.26 4.98 -33.29
N TRP A 67 32.21 5.60 -32.12
CA TRP A 67 31.51 5.11 -30.94
C TRP A 67 30.36 6.04 -30.60
N ILE A 68 29.21 5.48 -30.23
CA ILE A 68 28.07 6.25 -29.71
C ILE A 68 27.76 5.74 -28.30
N LEU A 69 28.14 6.55 -27.32
CA LEU A 69 27.86 6.31 -25.90
C LEU A 69 26.50 6.90 -25.54
N THR A 70 25.63 6.11 -24.94
CA THR A 70 24.36 6.58 -24.36
C THR A 70 24.53 6.66 -22.85
N VAL A 71 24.35 7.86 -22.30
CA VAL A 71 24.38 8.14 -20.86
C VAL A 71 22.99 8.59 -20.45
N LYS A 72 22.32 7.78 -19.63
CA LYS A 72 20.98 8.10 -19.11
C LYS A 72 21.09 8.38 -17.63
N LYS A 73 20.63 9.56 -17.19
CA LYS A 73 20.63 9.90 -15.77
C LYS A 73 19.52 9.14 -15.05
N ILE A 74 19.90 8.30 -14.10
CA ILE A 74 18.99 7.54 -13.25
C ILE A 74 18.80 8.27 -11.91
N LYS A 75 17.75 7.90 -11.19
CA LYS A 75 17.41 8.51 -9.90
C LYS A 75 18.40 7.99 -8.86
N ASN A 76 19.09 8.91 -8.16
CA ASN A 76 20.16 8.57 -7.22
C ASN A 76 19.61 7.76 -6.02
N LYS A 77 20.31 6.69 -5.62
CA LYS A 77 19.96 5.87 -4.44
C LYS A 77 20.13 6.65 -3.12
N GLU A 78 21.13 7.52 -3.05
CA GLU A 78 21.45 8.29 -1.85
C GLU A 78 20.37 9.35 -1.55
N ASP A 79 19.84 10.00 -2.59
CA ASP A 79 18.69 10.92 -2.47
C ASP A 79 17.43 10.18 -2.01
N ASN A 80 17.16 8.97 -2.53
CA ASN A 80 15.98 8.20 -2.13
C ASN A 80 16.05 7.79 -0.65
N LYS A 81 17.23 7.40 -0.18
CA LYS A 81 17.48 7.05 1.22
C LYS A 81 17.28 8.22 2.17
N GLU A 82 17.86 9.39 1.87
CA GLU A 82 17.71 10.58 2.73
C GLU A 82 16.26 11.05 2.79
N ASN A 83 15.54 11.02 1.66
CA ASN A 83 14.10 11.33 1.64
C ASN A 83 13.28 10.32 2.47
N LEU A 84 13.56 9.02 2.36
CA LEU A 84 12.90 7.99 3.17
C LEU A 84 13.22 8.14 4.65
N LYS A 85 14.44 8.52 5.01
CA LYS A 85 14.87 8.79 6.39
C LYS A 85 14.19 10.02 6.97
N GLN A 86 14.10 11.11 6.20
CA GLN A 86 13.35 12.30 6.57
C GLN A 86 11.88 11.94 6.83
N PHE A 87 11.27 11.18 5.92
CA PHE A 87 9.90 10.69 6.09
C PHE A 87 9.71 9.87 7.36
N LEU A 88 10.56 8.87 7.61
CA LEU A 88 10.47 8.03 8.81
C LEU A 88 10.61 8.85 10.10
N THR A 89 11.41 9.91 10.07
CA THR A 89 11.57 10.83 11.21
C THR A 89 10.30 11.64 11.45
N GLU A 90 9.75 12.25 10.40
CA GLU A 90 8.50 13.03 10.46
C GLU A 90 7.29 12.16 10.84
N PHE A 91 7.27 10.91 10.37
CA PHE A 91 6.21 9.95 10.68
C PHE A 91 6.23 9.58 12.17
N LYS A 92 7.41 9.37 12.76
CA LYS A 92 7.56 9.12 14.19
C LYS A 92 7.12 10.30 15.06
N SER A 93 7.30 11.53 14.59
CA SER A 93 6.82 12.72 15.28
C SER A 93 5.34 13.01 15.05
N GLY A 94 4.67 12.29 14.15
CA GLY A 94 3.26 12.48 13.80
C GLY A 94 2.98 13.71 12.93
N GLU A 95 4.02 14.40 12.44
CA GLU A 95 3.93 15.64 11.67
C GLU A 95 4.66 15.46 10.33
N VAL A 96 4.03 14.73 9.41
CA VAL A 96 4.56 14.56 8.04
C VAL A 96 4.16 15.73 7.16
N SER A 97 5.15 16.42 6.60
CA SER A 97 4.89 17.54 5.69
C SER A 97 4.30 17.05 4.36
N THR A 98 3.47 17.87 3.73
CA THR A 98 2.90 17.56 2.40
C THR A 98 3.99 17.37 1.34
N GLU A 99 5.08 18.12 1.44
CA GLU A 99 6.23 17.99 0.54
C GLU A 99 6.95 16.65 0.71
N THR A 100 7.20 16.24 1.96
CA THR A 100 7.84 14.95 2.28
C THR A 100 6.96 13.79 1.82
N LYS A 101 5.64 13.87 1.98
CA LYS A 101 4.69 12.88 1.44
C LYS A 101 4.79 12.77 -0.08
N GLU A 102 4.75 13.88 -0.82
CA GLU A 102 4.83 13.85 -2.29
C GLU A 102 6.16 13.29 -2.82
N LYS A 103 7.29 13.65 -2.18
CA LYS A 103 8.61 13.11 -2.53
C LYS A 103 8.66 11.60 -2.31
N THR A 104 8.20 11.14 -1.15
CA THR A 104 8.18 9.72 -0.78
C THR A 104 7.29 8.92 -1.71
N LYS A 105 6.13 9.46 -2.10
CA LYS A 105 5.24 8.84 -3.09
C LYS A 105 5.91 8.64 -4.45
N LYS A 106 6.57 9.68 -4.97
CA LYS A 106 7.32 9.59 -6.24
C LYS A 106 8.48 8.61 -6.16
N ILE A 107 9.02 8.35 -4.97
CA ILE A 107 10.07 7.35 -4.76
C ILE A 107 9.47 5.95 -4.94
N PHE A 108 8.35 5.66 -4.28
CA PHE A 108 7.65 4.38 -4.38
C PHE A 108 7.08 4.06 -5.76
N GLU A 109 6.67 5.07 -6.54
CA GLU A 109 6.26 4.87 -7.94
C GLU A 109 7.40 4.41 -8.86
N THR A 110 8.66 4.59 -8.45
CA THR A 110 9.84 4.40 -9.31
C THR A 110 10.86 3.38 -8.82
N LEU A 111 10.79 2.95 -7.56
CA LEU A 111 11.69 1.98 -6.97
C LEU A 111 11.26 0.55 -7.28
N ASP A 112 12.20 -0.29 -7.70
CA ASP A 112 12.02 -1.74 -7.73
C ASP A 112 12.25 -2.38 -6.34
N ALA A 113 11.75 -3.60 -6.16
CA ALA A 113 11.79 -4.31 -4.88
C ALA A 113 13.23 -4.54 -4.34
N ASN A 114 14.22 -4.75 -5.21
CA ASN A 114 15.61 -4.94 -4.77
C ASN A 114 16.20 -3.63 -4.25
N SER A 115 15.97 -2.54 -4.97
CA SER A 115 16.43 -1.21 -4.55
C SER A 115 15.78 -0.77 -3.23
N LEU A 116 14.50 -1.08 -3.02
CA LEU A 116 13.82 -0.84 -1.75
C LEU A 116 14.45 -1.64 -0.60
N GLY A 117 14.64 -2.95 -0.78
CA GLY A 117 15.25 -3.80 0.25
C GLY A 117 16.67 -3.37 0.63
N MET A 118 17.46 -2.85 -0.32
CA MET A 118 18.79 -2.29 -0.02
C MET A 118 18.69 -1.04 0.87
N ILE A 119 17.76 -0.14 0.57
CA ILE A 119 17.56 1.09 1.36
C ILE A 119 17.08 0.72 2.78
N GLU A 120 16.14 -0.21 2.92
CA GLU A 120 15.68 -0.70 4.22
C GLU A 120 16.82 -1.28 5.06
N GLN A 121 17.69 -2.10 4.45
CA GLN A 121 18.85 -2.67 5.14
C GLN A 121 19.83 -1.60 5.64
N GLU A 122 20.02 -0.53 4.87
CA GLU A 122 20.86 0.59 5.30
C GLU A 122 20.21 1.40 6.42
N LEU A 123 18.90 1.66 6.36
CA LEU A 123 18.16 2.33 7.43
C LEU A 123 18.22 1.52 8.74
N ILE A 124 18.17 0.19 8.65
CA ILE A 124 18.38 -0.71 9.80
C ILE A 124 19.78 -0.56 10.39
N ARG A 125 20.81 -0.50 9.55
CA ARG A 125 22.21 -0.29 9.99
C ARG A 125 22.41 1.05 10.70
N GLU A 126 21.60 2.06 10.35
CA GLU A 126 21.60 3.38 10.97
C GLU A 126 20.73 3.48 12.23
N GLY A 127 20.16 2.36 12.68
CA GLY A 127 19.45 2.25 13.96
C GLY A 127 17.94 2.43 13.88
N ILE A 128 17.35 2.46 12.68
CA ILE A 128 15.90 2.44 12.53
C ILE A 128 15.42 0.99 12.69
N SER A 129 14.45 0.75 13.59
CA SER A 129 13.98 -0.60 13.83
C SER A 129 13.20 -1.16 12.63
N HIS A 130 13.26 -2.48 12.46
CA HIS A 130 12.50 -3.15 11.41
C HIS A 130 10.98 -2.93 11.57
N GLU A 131 10.48 -2.86 12.80
CA GLU A 131 9.07 -2.54 13.08
C GLU A 131 8.68 -1.12 12.65
N ASP A 132 9.55 -0.13 12.88
CA ASP A 132 9.29 1.25 12.48
C ASP A 132 9.23 1.40 10.96
N ILE A 133 10.15 0.75 10.24
CA ILE A 133 10.15 0.70 8.78
C ILE A 133 8.86 0.05 8.30
N LYS A 134 8.52 -1.13 8.84
CA LYS A 134 7.33 -1.87 8.45
C LYS A 134 6.05 -1.08 8.66
N LYS A 135 5.88 -0.42 9.82
CA LYS A 135 4.69 0.38 10.14
C LYS A 135 4.58 1.63 9.27
N SER A 136 5.68 2.37 9.13
CA SER A 136 5.68 3.67 8.45
C SER A 136 5.66 3.53 6.92
N LEU A 137 6.40 2.57 6.39
CA LEU A 137 6.46 2.32 4.95
C LEU A 137 5.22 1.58 4.46
N CYS A 138 4.57 0.70 5.25
CA CYS A 138 3.27 0.14 4.84
C CYS A 138 2.24 1.25 4.63
N ASP A 139 2.04 2.15 5.59
CA ASP A 139 0.98 3.16 5.51
C ASP A 139 1.18 4.14 4.33
N ILE A 140 2.41 4.56 4.03
CA ILE A 140 2.67 5.38 2.82
C ILE A 140 2.78 4.57 1.54
N HIS A 141 3.28 3.33 1.51
CA HIS A 141 3.12 2.51 0.30
C HIS A 141 1.65 2.49 -0.09
N LEU A 142 0.75 2.33 0.88
CA LEU A 142 -0.69 2.33 0.64
C LEU A 142 -1.23 3.72 0.22
N GLU A 143 -0.80 4.82 0.85
CA GLU A 143 -1.22 6.20 0.51
C GLU A 143 -0.62 6.73 -0.82
N ALA A 144 0.61 6.34 -1.14
CA ALA A 144 1.32 6.65 -2.38
C ALA A 144 0.80 5.82 -3.56
N LEU A 145 0.53 4.54 -3.32
CA LEU A 145 -0.06 3.64 -4.30
C LEU A 145 -1.55 3.93 -4.53
N LYS A 146 -2.24 4.59 -3.59
CA LYS A 146 -3.66 4.99 -3.74
C LYS A 146 -3.95 5.72 -5.05
N ASP A 147 -3.10 6.65 -5.45
CA ASP A 147 -3.30 7.42 -6.69
C ASP A 147 -2.75 6.71 -7.94
N SER A 148 -1.77 5.82 -7.78
CA SER A 148 -1.15 5.05 -8.87
C SER A 148 -2.01 3.83 -9.27
N LEU A 149 -2.54 3.09 -8.29
CA LEU A 149 -3.36 1.89 -8.47
C LEU A 149 -4.74 2.20 -9.08
N VAL A 150 -5.24 3.43 -8.91
CA VAL A 150 -6.48 3.90 -9.57
C VAL A 150 -6.37 3.87 -11.10
N SER A 151 -5.16 3.92 -11.67
CA SER A 151 -4.95 3.92 -13.13
C SER A 151 -4.95 2.53 -13.80
N LYS A 152 -4.93 1.44 -13.02
CA LYS A 152 -4.93 0.04 -13.51
C LYS A 152 -5.85 -0.89 -12.71
N ARG A 153 -6.94 -0.35 -12.16
CA ARG A 153 -7.89 -1.14 -11.39
C ARG A 153 -8.52 -2.23 -12.26
N ILE A 154 -8.38 -3.48 -11.83
CA ILE A 154 -9.09 -4.61 -12.42
C ILE A 154 -10.45 -4.69 -11.73
N GLU A 155 -11.50 -4.58 -12.52
CA GLU A 155 -12.87 -4.75 -12.06
C GLU A 155 -13.39 -6.12 -12.46
N VAL A 156 -14.06 -6.79 -11.52
CA VAL A 156 -14.67 -8.10 -11.72
C VAL A 156 -16.13 -8.04 -11.33
N GLN A 157 -16.96 -8.78 -12.06
CA GLN A 157 -18.40 -8.85 -11.81
C GLN A 157 -18.75 -10.13 -11.04
N ALA A 158 -19.95 -10.16 -10.45
CA ALA A 158 -20.51 -11.38 -9.89
C ALA A 158 -20.50 -12.51 -10.96
N PRO A 159 -20.18 -13.76 -10.58
CA PRO A 159 -20.05 -14.28 -9.22
C PRO A 159 -18.61 -14.36 -8.68
N HIS A 160 -17.69 -13.49 -9.15
CA HIS A 160 -16.29 -13.53 -8.72
C HIS A 160 -16.13 -13.30 -7.20
N PRO A 161 -15.24 -14.03 -6.50
CA PRO A 161 -15.03 -13.87 -5.05
C PRO A 161 -14.73 -12.42 -4.63
N ILE A 162 -13.80 -11.74 -5.31
CA ILE A 162 -13.50 -10.31 -5.04
C ILE A 162 -14.74 -9.41 -5.17
N ASN A 163 -15.61 -9.64 -6.16
CA ASN A 163 -16.85 -8.86 -6.26
C ASN A 163 -17.72 -9.08 -5.01
N THR A 164 -17.81 -10.32 -4.52
CA THR A 164 -18.58 -10.62 -3.30
C THR A 164 -17.97 -9.95 -2.07
N PHE A 165 -16.65 -10.02 -1.88
CA PHE A 165 -15.97 -9.36 -0.77
C PHE A 165 -16.21 -7.85 -0.77
N MET A 166 -16.11 -7.21 -1.94
CA MET A 166 -16.35 -5.77 -2.09
C MET A 166 -17.80 -5.38 -1.81
N GLU A 167 -18.78 -6.18 -2.22
CA GLU A 167 -20.19 -5.95 -1.90
C GLU A 167 -20.47 -6.10 -0.39
N GLU A 168 -19.78 -7.03 0.29
CA GLU A 168 -19.84 -7.16 1.74
C GLU A 168 -19.20 -5.97 2.47
N HIS A 169 -18.09 -5.44 1.94
CA HIS A 169 -17.47 -4.21 2.45
C HIS A 169 -18.43 -3.03 2.44
N ILE A 170 -19.29 -2.88 1.43
CA ILE A 170 -20.32 -1.83 1.40
C ILE A 170 -21.24 -1.93 2.62
N VAL A 171 -21.66 -3.13 3.00
CA VAL A 171 -22.54 -3.37 4.16
C VAL A 171 -21.81 -3.14 5.48
N ILE A 172 -20.56 -3.58 5.58
CA ILE A 172 -19.72 -3.36 6.77
C ILE A 172 -19.48 -1.86 6.97
N LEU A 173 -19.11 -1.13 5.92
CA LEU A 173 -18.89 0.32 5.96
C LEU A 173 -20.16 1.09 6.36
N ASP A 174 -21.34 0.67 5.90
CA ASP A 174 -22.60 1.27 6.36
C ASP A 174 -22.82 1.06 7.87
N SER A 175 -22.52 -0.13 8.38
CA SER A 175 -22.57 -0.43 9.82
C SER A 175 -21.59 0.44 10.62
N LEU A 176 -20.37 0.65 10.11
CA LEU A 176 -19.37 1.55 10.74
C LEU A 176 -19.82 3.02 10.71
N LYS A 177 -20.46 3.46 9.63
CA LYS A 177 -21.02 4.82 9.53
C LYS A 177 -22.15 5.04 10.55
N ARG A 178 -23.04 4.05 10.71
CA ARG A 178 -24.10 4.07 11.73
C ARG A 178 -23.48 4.08 13.13
N LEU A 179 -22.47 3.25 13.38
CA LEU A 179 -21.73 3.21 14.65
C LEU A 179 -21.14 4.59 14.96
N LYS A 180 -20.40 5.18 14.03
CA LYS A 180 -19.80 6.51 14.17
C LYS A 180 -20.83 7.57 14.55
N SER A 181 -22.01 7.57 13.93
CA SER A 181 -23.09 8.49 14.27
C SER A 181 -23.55 8.34 15.73
N ILE A 182 -23.69 7.10 16.22
CA ILE A 182 -24.08 6.86 17.62
C ILE A 182 -22.97 7.24 18.58
N LEU A 183 -21.70 6.94 18.25
CA LEU A 183 -20.57 7.33 19.09
C LEU A 183 -20.50 8.85 19.28
N GLU A 184 -20.76 9.63 18.22
CA GLU A 184 -20.83 11.08 18.35
C GLU A 184 -21.97 11.52 19.28
N LYS A 185 -23.18 10.98 19.13
CA LYS A 185 -24.30 11.27 20.04
C LYS A 185 -23.98 10.87 21.48
N LEU A 186 -23.34 9.72 21.68
CA LEU A 186 -23.05 9.12 22.98
C LEU A 186 -22.15 10.02 23.85
N LYS A 187 -21.29 10.85 23.23
CA LYS A 187 -20.43 11.81 23.94
C LYS A 187 -21.23 12.77 24.83
N ASP A 188 -22.43 13.17 24.41
CA ASP A 188 -23.27 14.15 25.13
C ASP A 188 -24.31 13.51 26.05
N LYS A 189 -24.49 12.19 25.99
CA LYS A 189 -25.43 11.43 26.85
C LYS A 189 -24.89 11.34 28.29
N LYS A 190 -25.80 11.37 29.27
CA LYS A 190 -25.48 11.40 30.71
C LYS A 190 -25.98 10.21 31.52
N ASN A 191 -26.88 9.41 30.95
CA ASN A 191 -27.47 8.24 31.59
C ASN A 191 -28.11 7.32 30.56
N PHE A 192 -28.52 6.12 30.98
CA PHE A 192 -29.13 5.14 30.09
C PHE A 192 -30.52 5.55 29.59
N GLU A 193 -31.28 6.31 30.39
CA GLU A 193 -32.60 6.82 29.99
C GLU A 193 -32.51 7.73 28.76
N SER A 194 -31.36 8.38 28.55
CA SER A 194 -31.13 9.23 27.38
C SER A 194 -30.72 8.49 26.10
N LEU A 195 -30.49 7.17 26.16
CA LEU A 195 -30.04 6.39 24.99
C LEU A 195 -31.18 5.95 24.06
N ASP A 196 -32.45 6.00 24.49
CA ASP A 196 -33.64 5.74 23.67
C ASP A 196 -33.45 4.59 22.63
N GLN A 197 -33.58 4.91 21.34
CA GLN A 197 -33.43 3.97 20.22
C GLN A 197 -31.95 3.66 19.89
N ASP A 198 -31.01 4.46 20.37
CA ASP A 198 -29.57 4.30 20.07
C ASP A 198 -29.03 2.99 20.68
N ILE A 199 -29.61 2.45 21.77
CA ILE A 199 -29.16 1.17 22.35
C ILE A 199 -29.55 -0.06 21.52
N GLU A 200 -30.76 -0.05 20.93
CA GLU A 200 -31.20 -1.14 20.05
C GLU A 200 -30.43 -1.10 18.73
N GLU A 201 -30.18 0.10 18.22
CA GLU A 201 -29.30 0.33 17.07
C GLU A 201 -27.87 -0.17 17.34
N LEU A 202 -27.30 0.10 18.53
CA LEU A 202 -26.01 -0.43 18.93
C LEU A 202 -25.97 -1.96 18.97
N LYS A 203 -27.05 -2.61 19.44
CA LYS A 203 -27.15 -4.08 19.45
C LYS A 203 -27.14 -4.64 18.03
N ASP A 204 -27.92 -4.05 17.13
CA ASP A 204 -27.97 -4.42 15.70
C ASP A 204 -26.59 -4.30 15.05
N ILE A 205 -25.94 -3.14 15.21
CA ILE A 205 -24.58 -2.90 14.68
C ILE A 205 -23.59 -3.91 15.25
N ALA A 206 -23.59 -4.13 16.56
CA ALA A 206 -22.66 -5.06 17.18
C ALA A 206 -22.86 -6.49 16.71
N HIS A 207 -24.12 -6.89 16.46
CA HIS A 207 -24.44 -8.18 15.88
C HIS A 207 -23.87 -8.29 14.46
N HIS A 208 -24.15 -7.33 13.58
CA HIS A 208 -23.63 -7.32 12.21
C HIS A 208 -22.10 -7.35 12.13
N LEU A 209 -21.41 -6.60 13.00
CA LEU A 209 -19.95 -6.63 13.05
C LEU A 209 -19.40 -8.01 13.45
N VAL A 210 -20.05 -8.69 14.39
CA VAL A 210 -19.67 -10.07 14.76
C VAL A 210 -19.98 -11.05 13.61
N GLU A 211 -21.10 -10.91 12.92
CA GLU A 211 -21.45 -11.77 11.77
C GLU A 211 -20.50 -11.59 10.57
N ALA A 212 -19.94 -10.39 10.38
CA ALA A 212 -18.91 -10.10 9.39
C ALA A 212 -17.63 -10.92 9.60
N GLU A 213 -17.50 -11.70 10.68
CA GLU A 213 -16.36 -12.59 10.88
C GLU A 213 -16.22 -13.66 9.80
N SER A 214 -17.32 -14.12 9.21
CA SER A 214 -17.26 -15.07 8.08
C SER A 214 -16.66 -14.45 6.81
N HIS A 215 -16.62 -13.12 6.68
CA HIS A 215 -15.85 -12.43 5.64
C HIS A 215 -14.36 -12.63 5.85
N HIS A 216 -13.83 -12.19 7.00
CA HIS A 216 -12.41 -12.34 7.33
C HIS A 216 -11.97 -13.80 7.30
N GLN A 217 -12.82 -14.73 7.74
CA GLN A 217 -12.50 -16.15 7.66
C GLN A 217 -12.30 -16.62 6.21
N ARG A 218 -13.14 -16.17 5.27
CA ARG A 218 -12.96 -16.49 3.84
C ARG A 218 -11.72 -15.86 3.26
N GLU A 219 -11.39 -14.64 3.67
CA GLU A 219 -10.13 -14.03 3.27
C GLU A 219 -8.95 -14.84 3.78
N GLU A 220 -8.90 -15.17 5.07
CA GLU A 220 -7.81 -15.90 5.70
C GLU A 220 -7.64 -17.33 5.14
N GLU A 221 -8.73 -18.09 5.07
CA GLU A 221 -8.71 -19.52 4.75
C GLU A 221 -8.80 -19.81 3.24
N ALA A 222 -9.35 -18.90 2.44
CA ALA A 222 -9.42 -19.06 0.98
C ALA A 222 -8.40 -18.16 0.26
N LEU A 223 -8.61 -16.84 0.28
CA LEU A 223 -7.84 -15.92 -0.56
C LEU A 223 -6.37 -15.80 -0.13
N PHE A 224 -6.12 -15.53 1.14
CA PHE A 224 -4.81 -15.27 1.72
C PHE A 224 -3.91 -16.50 1.64
N THR A 225 -4.49 -17.68 1.86
CA THR A 225 -3.78 -18.96 1.68
C THR A 225 -3.23 -19.10 0.26
N ARG A 226 -3.93 -18.60 -0.78
CA ARG A 226 -3.40 -18.63 -2.15
C ARG A 226 -2.30 -17.61 -2.36
N LEU A 227 -2.49 -16.39 -1.86
CA LEU A 227 -1.48 -15.33 -1.93
C LEU A 227 -0.18 -15.73 -1.24
N GLU A 228 -0.26 -16.40 -0.09
CA GLU A 228 0.91 -16.98 0.59
C GLU A 228 1.61 -18.04 -0.26
N GLY A 229 0.85 -18.86 -0.99
CA GLY A 229 1.38 -19.81 -1.98
C GLY A 229 2.18 -19.17 -3.11
N HIS A 230 1.90 -17.90 -3.42
CA HIS A 230 2.65 -17.05 -4.36
C HIS A 230 3.77 -16.22 -3.69
N ASN A 231 4.16 -16.56 -2.46
CA ASN A 231 5.17 -15.85 -1.66
C ASN A 231 4.79 -14.41 -1.24
N ILE A 232 3.50 -14.07 -1.27
CA ILE A 232 2.99 -12.78 -0.76
C ILE A 232 2.61 -12.99 0.70
N THR A 233 3.61 -13.04 1.58
CA THR A 233 3.43 -13.49 2.98
C THR A 233 3.40 -12.33 3.97
N GLU A 234 4.27 -11.34 3.82
CA GLU A 234 4.37 -10.20 4.75
C GLU A 234 3.11 -9.32 4.83
N PRO A 235 2.51 -8.86 3.72
CA PRO A 235 1.28 -8.06 3.80
C PRO A 235 0.12 -8.89 4.35
N ILE A 236 0.05 -10.19 4.02
CA ILE A 236 -0.97 -11.10 4.55
C ILE A 236 -0.84 -11.29 6.06
N ALA A 237 0.38 -11.43 6.57
CA ALA A 237 0.61 -11.55 8.01
C ALA A 237 0.13 -10.30 8.77
N VAL A 238 0.27 -9.11 8.19
CA VAL A 238 -0.26 -7.87 8.76
C VAL A 238 -1.79 -7.90 8.76
N MET A 239 -2.42 -8.26 7.64
CA MET A 239 -3.89 -8.32 7.57
C MET A 239 -4.49 -9.32 8.56
N LYS A 240 -3.88 -10.52 8.67
CA LYS A 240 -4.27 -11.53 9.67
C LYS A 240 -4.12 -11.03 11.10
N SER A 241 -3.08 -10.23 11.39
CA SER A 241 -2.90 -9.62 12.71
C SER A 241 -4.01 -8.63 13.03
N ASP A 242 -4.37 -7.77 12.08
CA ASP A 242 -5.49 -6.83 12.20
C ASP A 242 -6.80 -7.58 12.45
N HIS A 243 -7.06 -8.67 11.71
CA HIS A 243 -8.26 -9.51 11.91
C HIS A 243 -8.37 -10.08 13.32
N ILE A 244 -7.24 -10.51 13.93
CA ILE A 244 -7.23 -11.00 15.32
C ILE A 244 -7.70 -9.89 16.28
N ASP A 245 -7.17 -8.68 16.12
CA ASP A 245 -7.52 -7.53 16.95
C ASP A 245 -8.98 -7.11 16.74
N PHE A 246 -9.45 -7.07 15.49
CA PHE A 246 -10.83 -6.77 15.16
C PHE A 246 -11.78 -7.80 15.76
N ARG A 247 -11.52 -9.09 15.57
CA ARG A 247 -12.33 -10.18 16.12
C ARG A 247 -12.49 -10.05 17.63
N SER A 248 -11.39 -9.80 18.34
CA SER A 248 -11.40 -9.59 19.79
C SER A 248 -12.27 -8.39 20.19
N ARG A 249 -12.09 -7.24 19.54
CA ARG A 249 -12.80 -5.99 19.85
C ARG A 249 -14.27 -6.01 19.46
N LYS A 250 -14.63 -6.64 18.32
CA LYS A 250 -16.01 -6.86 17.90
C LYS A 250 -16.76 -7.69 18.95
N GLN A 251 -16.12 -8.75 19.46
CA GLN A 251 -16.67 -9.57 20.54
C GLN A 251 -16.79 -8.81 21.86
N GLU A 252 -15.80 -8.00 22.22
CA GLU A 252 -15.86 -7.16 23.42
C GLU A 252 -17.01 -6.13 23.33
N LEU A 253 -17.13 -5.43 22.20
CA LEU A 253 -18.19 -4.47 21.93
C LEU A 253 -19.57 -5.15 21.99
N TYR A 254 -19.72 -6.32 21.38
CA TYR A 254 -20.95 -7.11 21.43
C TYR A 254 -21.35 -7.45 22.88
N LYS A 255 -20.43 -7.98 23.68
CA LYS A 255 -20.69 -8.32 25.09
C LYS A 255 -21.02 -7.09 25.93
N LEU A 256 -20.31 -5.99 25.72
CA LEU A 256 -20.54 -4.71 26.40
C LEU A 256 -21.95 -4.19 26.13
N ILE A 257 -22.36 -4.19 24.86
CA ILE A 257 -23.67 -3.72 24.42
C ILE A 257 -24.78 -4.65 24.88
N HIS A 258 -24.60 -5.98 24.86
CA HIS A 258 -25.65 -6.91 25.29
C HIS A 258 -25.79 -7.03 26.80
N ASN A 259 -24.79 -6.59 27.56
CA ASN A 259 -24.79 -6.61 29.02
C ASN A 259 -24.92 -5.19 29.64
N TRP A 260 -25.34 -4.21 28.86
CA TRP A 260 -25.32 -2.78 29.24
C TRP A 260 -26.04 -2.48 30.56
N GLN A 261 -27.12 -3.20 30.87
CA GLN A 261 -27.94 -3.02 32.08
C GLN A 261 -27.18 -3.33 33.38
N ASN A 262 -26.12 -4.14 33.29
CA ASN A 262 -25.32 -4.56 34.44
C ASN A 262 -24.02 -3.76 34.59
N ILE A 263 -23.89 -2.65 33.84
CA ILE A 263 -22.66 -1.86 33.75
C ILE A 263 -23.02 -0.42 34.12
N GLU A 264 -22.16 0.23 34.91
CA GLU A 264 -22.31 1.65 35.23
C GLU A 264 -22.17 2.50 33.95
N PHE A 265 -23.02 3.53 33.80
CA PHE A 265 -23.18 4.27 32.56
C PHE A 265 -21.88 4.91 32.06
N GLU A 266 -21.11 5.58 32.92
CA GLU A 266 -19.87 6.22 32.50
C GLU A 266 -18.83 5.19 32.05
N ASN A 267 -18.76 4.03 32.72
CA ASN A 267 -17.90 2.93 32.28
C ASN A 267 -18.36 2.33 30.95
N PHE A 268 -19.66 2.14 30.76
CA PHE A 268 -20.25 1.70 29.48
C PHE A 268 -19.89 2.68 28.36
N LYS A 269 -20.21 3.97 28.56
CA LYS A 269 -19.95 5.06 27.61
C LYS A 269 -18.48 5.12 27.22
N ARG A 270 -17.57 5.15 28.20
CA ARG A 270 -16.12 5.20 27.96
C ARG A 270 -15.65 4.03 27.10
N LYS A 271 -16.04 2.79 27.45
CA LYS A 271 -15.63 1.59 26.71
C LYS A 271 -16.23 1.52 25.30
N VAL A 272 -17.50 1.90 25.13
CA VAL A 272 -18.14 1.94 23.80
C VAL A 272 -17.45 2.97 22.91
N LEU A 273 -17.13 4.16 23.43
CA LEU A 273 -16.39 5.19 22.69
C LEU A 273 -14.97 4.72 22.30
N GLU A 274 -14.27 4.07 23.23
CA GLU A 274 -12.92 3.54 23.02
C GLU A 274 -12.89 2.44 21.94
N ILE A 275 -13.69 1.38 22.14
CA ILE A 275 -13.69 0.22 21.25
C ILE A 275 -14.34 0.56 19.92
N GLY A 276 -15.48 1.25 19.95
CA GLY A 276 -16.20 1.65 18.74
C GLY A 276 -15.39 2.64 17.89
N GLY A 277 -14.73 3.62 18.53
CA GLY A 277 -13.89 4.58 17.82
C GLY A 277 -12.70 3.92 17.13
N TYR A 278 -12.09 2.93 17.77
CA TYR A 278 -11.06 2.09 17.15
C TYR A 278 -11.62 1.33 15.95
N LEU A 279 -12.73 0.60 16.10
CA LEU A 279 -13.30 -0.22 15.03
C LEU A 279 -13.69 0.63 13.81
N VAL A 280 -14.31 1.80 14.03
CA VAL A 280 -14.64 2.74 12.94
C VAL A 280 -13.39 3.13 12.16
N LYS A 281 -12.33 3.57 12.85
CA LYS A 281 -11.12 4.06 12.19
C LYS A 281 -10.34 2.95 11.51
N GLU A 282 -10.04 1.88 12.24
CA GLU A 282 -9.10 0.86 11.78
C GLU A 282 -9.74 -0.09 10.76
N LEU A 283 -11.02 -0.43 10.90
CA LEU A 283 -11.71 -1.30 9.92
C LEU A 283 -11.99 -0.56 8.61
N GLU A 284 -12.34 0.74 8.65
CA GLU A 284 -12.44 1.58 7.43
C GLU A 284 -11.10 1.62 6.68
N ASN A 285 -9.99 1.81 7.40
CA ASN A 285 -8.65 1.81 6.82
C ASN A 285 -8.28 0.44 6.27
N HIS A 286 -8.62 -0.64 6.97
CA HIS A 286 -8.31 -2.00 6.57
C HIS A 286 -9.03 -2.39 5.27
N ILE A 287 -10.35 -2.16 5.19
CA ILE A 287 -11.17 -2.35 3.99
C ILE A 287 -10.59 -1.57 2.80
N PHE A 288 -10.12 -0.35 3.05
CA PHE A 288 -9.47 0.44 2.01
C PHE A 288 -8.20 -0.25 1.47
N LYS A 289 -7.39 -0.86 2.34
CA LYS A 289 -6.17 -1.60 1.93
C LYS A 289 -6.54 -2.86 1.14
N GLU A 290 -7.59 -3.56 1.54
CA GLU A 290 -8.08 -4.75 0.83
C GLU A 290 -8.56 -4.41 -0.58
N ASP A 291 -9.54 -3.51 -0.70
CA ASP A 291 -10.18 -3.13 -1.96
C ASP A 291 -9.20 -2.62 -3.00
N ASN A 292 -8.26 -1.78 -2.56
CA ASN A 292 -7.43 -1.00 -3.46
C ASN A 292 -6.08 -1.63 -3.71
N ILE A 293 -5.61 -2.53 -2.84
CA ILE A 293 -4.24 -3.03 -2.87
C ILE A 293 -4.23 -4.55 -2.87
N LEU A 294 -4.75 -5.18 -1.83
CA LEU A 294 -4.63 -6.63 -1.69
C LEU A 294 -5.42 -7.38 -2.77
N TYR A 295 -6.66 -6.97 -3.03
CA TYR A 295 -7.50 -7.58 -4.06
C TYR A 295 -6.95 -7.31 -5.47
N GLN A 296 -6.36 -6.14 -5.70
CA GLN A 296 -5.73 -5.82 -6.97
C GLN A 296 -4.47 -6.66 -7.22
N ILE A 297 -3.69 -6.95 -6.17
CA ILE A 297 -2.57 -7.90 -6.23
C ILE A 297 -3.11 -9.30 -6.56
N ALA A 298 -4.15 -9.75 -5.85
CA ALA A 298 -4.73 -11.06 -6.08
C ALA A 298 -5.22 -11.26 -7.52
N LEU A 299 -5.91 -10.26 -8.08
CA LEU A 299 -6.42 -10.28 -9.46
C LEU A 299 -5.31 -10.34 -10.53
N GLN A 300 -4.08 -9.95 -10.20
CA GLN A 300 -2.94 -10.01 -11.10
C GLN A 300 -2.11 -11.28 -10.96
N VAL A 301 -2.19 -11.96 -9.82
CA VAL A 301 -1.31 -13.08 -9.46
C VAL A 301 -2.01 -14.43 -9.59
N LEU A 302 -3.28 -14.51 -9.18
CA LEU A 302 -4.02 -15.77 -9.16
C LEU A 302 -4.56 -16.11 -10.55
N ASP A 303 -4.41 -17.38 -10.93
CA ASP A 303 -4.99 -17.90 -12.16
C ASP A 303 -6.47 -18.33 -12.01
N GLU A 304 -7.11 -18.69 -13.13
CA GLU A 304 -8.53 -19.06 -13.16
C GLU A 304 -8.84 -20.28 -12.26
N LYS A 305 -7.94 -21.27 -12.21
CA LYS A 305 -8.14 -22.47 -11.39
C LYS A 305 -8.02 -22.14 -9.91
N GLU A 306 -7.08 -21.29 -9.53
CA GLU A 306 -6.96 -20.82 -8.16
C GLU A 306 -8.21 -20.04 -7.74
N TRP A 307 -8.78 -19.22 -8.61
CA TRP A 307 -10.03 -18.51 -8.34
C TRP A 307 -11.23 -19.46 -8.18
N GLU A 308 -11.32 -20.53 -8.97
CA GLU A 308 -12.34 -21.57 -8.79
C GLU A 308 -12.24 -22.22 -7.40
N GLU A 309 -11.02 -22.50 -6.95
CA GLU A 309 -10.80 -23.11 -5.64
C GLU A 309 -11.07 -22.10 -4.51
N VAL A 310 -10.67 -20.82 -4.63
CA VAL A 310 -11.06 -19.75 -3.70
C VAL A 310 -12.58 -19.67 -3.58
N LYS A 311 -13.29 -19.67 -4.71
CA LYS A 311 -14.76 -19.64 -4.72
C LYS A 311 -15.37 -20.85 -4.00
N LYS A 312 -14.82 -22.04 -4.22
CA LYS A 312 -15.25 -23.27 -3.55
C LYS A 312 -15.03 -23.22 -2.04
N ASP A 313 -13.87 -22.73 -1.60
CA ASP A 313 -13.54 -22.60 -0.19
C ASP A 313 -14.45 -21.54 0.48
N CYS A 314 -14.71 -20.42 -0.22
CA CYS A 314 -15.71 -19.42 0.21
C CYS A 314 -17.12 -20.00 0.36
N ASP A 315 -17.60 -20.75 -0.62
CA ASP A 315 -18.93 -21.39 -0.57
C ASP A 315 -19.06 -22.35 0.63
N LYS A 316 -17.97 -23.01 1.02
CA LYS A 316 -17.93 -23.95 2.15
C LYS A 316 -17.99 -23.23 3.51
N ILE A 317 -17.32 -22.09 3.63
CA ILE A 317 -17.30 -21.28 4.87
C ILE A 317 -18.66 -20.59 5.06
N GLY A 318 -19.27 -20.13 3.98
CA GLY A 318 -20.51 -19.35 4.01
C GLY A 318 -20.25 -17.85 3.98
N TYR A 319 -21.33 -17.08 3.88
CA TYR A 319 -21.30 -15.64 3.60
C TYR A 319 -21.90 -14.83 4.75
N CYS A 320 -21.42 -13.60 4.94
CA CYS A 320 -22.07 -12.62 5.81
C CYS A 320 -22.92 -11.65 4.99
N CYS A 321 -23.83 -10.94 5.65
CA CYS A 321 -24.64 -9.85 5.08
C CYS A 321 -25.68 -10.29 4.02
N PHE A 322 -25.30 -11.17 3.10
CA PHE A 322 -26.16 -11.76 2.07
C PHE A 322 -25.57 -13.07 1.55
N THR A 323 -26.39 -13.84 0.84
CA THR A 323 -25.93 -15.00 0.05
C THR A 323 -25.80 -14.59 -1.42
N PRO A 324 -24.65 -14.83 -2.09
CA PRO A 324 -24.48 -14.54 -3.51
C PRO A 324 -25.55 -15.18 -4.38
N VAL A 325 -25.92 -14.50 -5.47
CA VAL A 325 -27.06 -14.90 -6.32
C VAL A 325 -26.86 -16.29 -6.92
N ASP A 326 -25.63 -16.64 -7.30
CA ASP A 326 -25.26 -17.96 -7.84
C ASP A 326 -25.49 -19.10 -6.85
N GLN A 327 -25.45 -18.82 -5.54
CA GLN A 327 -25.69 -19.82 -4.49
C GLN A 327 -27.18 -19.98 -4.14
N LYS A 328 -28.02 -18.96 -4.40
CA LYS A 328 -29.47 -19.03 -4.13
C LYS A 328 -30.20 -20.06 -5.00
N THR A 329 -29.61 -20.46 -6.13
CA THR A 329 -30.16 -21.44 -7.09
C THR A 329 -29.81 -22.90 -6.80
N ARG A 330 -29.05 -23.20 -5.73
CA ARG A 330 -28.61 -24.57 -5.38
C ARG A 330 -29.53 -25.31 -4.39
N VAL A 331 -30.75 -24.81 -4.15
CA VAL A 331 -31.73 -25.42 -3.22
C VAL A 331 -32.65 -26.41 -3.93
#